data_AF-A0A1Z1MKN8-F1
#
_entry.id   AF-A0A1Z1MKN8-F1
#
_cell.length_a   1.000
_cell.length_b   1.000
_cell.length_c   1.000
_cell.angle_alpha   90.00
_cell.angle_beta   90.00
_cell.angle_gamma   90.00
#
_symmetry.space_group_name_H-M   'P 1'
#
loop_
_entity.id
_entity.type
_entity.pdbx_description
1 polymer ?
#
loop_
_entity_poly.entity_id
_entity_poly.type
_entity_poly.pdbx_seq_one_letter_code
_entity_poly.pdbx_strand_id
1 'polypeptide(L)'
;MFQKSNTYNKNIRSIWLENSLYTKLMFAKSIWKFKYYNEIDTKITNNKPIGKSIILLQIDILKEIHEINYGYCKYLEDKFQTNIPIWGRKYTLYYNNKSYVTVQEFFSPYIKNFFR
;
A
#
# COMPACT_ATOMS: atom_id res chain seq x y z
N MET A 1 8.89 -38.32 -4.70
CA MET A 1 8.89 -37.22 -3.71
C MET A 1 8.85 -35.90 -4.49
N PHE A 2 7.67 -35.31 -4.70
CA PHE A 2 7.52 -34.13 -5.57
C PHE A 2 7.95 -32.86 -4.81
N GLN A 3 9.09 -32.28 -5.16
CA GLN A 3 9.46 -30.92 -4.76
C GLN A 3 8.51 -29.94 -5.47
N LYS A 4 7.47 -29.47 -4.76
CA LYS A 4 6.72 -28.28 -5.19
C LYS A 4 7.67 -27.09 -5.13
N SER A 5 8.15 -26.61 -6.27
CA SER A 5 8.81 -25.32 -6.34
C SER A 5 7.84 -24.25 -5.81
N ASN A 6 8.21 -23.58 -4.71
CA ASN A 6 7.47 -22.42 -4.24
C ASN A 6 7.83 -21.24 -5.16
N THR A 7 7.24 -21.17 -6.34
CA THR A 7 7.33 -20.02 -7.22
C THR A 7 6.47 -18.89 -6.65
N TYR A 8 7.14 -17.88 -6.06
CA TYR A 8 6.47 -16.70 -5.55
C TYR A 8 6.27 -15.68 -6.67
N ASN A 9 5.03 -15.31 -6.94
CA ASN A 9 4.74 -14.19 -7.84
C ASN A 9 4.85 -12.88 -7.07
N LYS A 10 5.58 -11.91 -7.64
CA LYS A 10 5.77 -10.58 -7.08
C LYS A 10 5.09 -9.54 -7.97
N ASN A 11 4.22 -8.73 -7.38
CA ASN A 11 3.62 -7.58 -8.05
C ASN A 11 3.96 -6.30 -7.28
N ILE A 12 4.33 -5.22 -7.98
CA ILE A 12 4.63 -3.92 -7.38
C ILE A 12 3.68 -2.90 -7.97
N ARG A 13 2.96 -2.20 -7.10
CA ARG A 13 2.05 -1.11 -7.48
C ARG A 13 2.42 0.14 -6.71
N SER A 14 2.50 1.26 -7.43
CA SER A 14 2.70 2.59 -6.85
C SER A 14 1.58 3.51 -7.30
N ILE A 15 0.97 4.25 -6.38
CA ILE A 15 -0.15 5.13 -6.67
C ILE A 15 -0.02 6.46 -5.92
N TRP A 16 -0.53 7.52 -6.53
CA TRP A 16 -0.82 8.79 -5.87
C TRP A 16 -2.30 8.83 -5.54
N LEU A 17 -2.62 9.28 -4.33
CA LEU A 17 -3.97 9.62 -3.92
C LEU A 17 -4.09 11.14 -3.96
N GLU A 18 -5.04 11.61 -4.77
CA GLU A 18 -5.28 13.01 -5.05
C GLU A 18 -6.72 13.38 -4.68
N ASN A 19 -6.97 14.65 -4.36
CA ASN A 19 -8.33 15.17 -4.23
C ASN A 19 -8.89 15.58 -5.61
N SER A 20 -10.13 16.08 -5.63
CA SER A 20 -10.79 16.59 -6.85
C SER A 20 -10.07 17.78 -7.50
N LEU A 21 -9.18 18.47 -6.77
CA LEU A 21 -8.36 19.58 -7.26
C LEU A 21 -6.96 19.11 -7.70
N TYR A 22 -6.74 17.80 -7.90
CA TYR A 22 -5.45 17.20 -8.27
C TYR A 22 -4.32 17.48 -7.26
N THR A 23 -4.67 17.85 -6.03
CA THR A 23 -3.69 18.00 -4.94
C THR A 23 -3.28 16.63 -4.46
N LYS A 24 -1.98 16.33 -4.49
CA LYS A 24 -1.42 15.07 -4.00
C LYS A 24 -1.47 15.04 -2.47
N LEU A 25 -2.26 14.11 -1.94
CA LEU A 25 -2.46 13.93 -0.50
C LEU A 25 -1.59 12.80 0.07
N MET A 26 -1.36 11.74 -0.70
CA MET A 26 -0.60 10.59 -0.24
C MET A 26 0.05 9.86 -1.41
N PHE A 27 1.26 9.35 -1.20
CA PHE A 27 1.88 8.36 -2.06
C PHE A 27 1.86 7.00 -1.39
N ALA A 28 1.46 5.96 -2.11
CA ALA A 28 1.46 4.59 -1.59
C ALA A 28 2.15 3.64 -2.56
N LYS A 29 3.01 2.78 -2.03
CA LYS A 29 3.65 1.68 -2.74
C LYS A 29 3.31 0.37 -2.05
N SER A 30 2.83 -0.59 -2.82
CA SER A 30 2.52 -1.94 -2.35
C SER A 30 3.36 -2.98 -3.09
N ILE A 31 3.92 -3.91 -2.35
CA ILE A 31 4.69 -5.04 -2.86
C ILE A 31 3.98 -6.31 -2.41
N TRP A 32 3.42 -7.01 -3.38
CA TRP A 32 2.66 -8.22 -3.17
C TRP A 32 3.58 -9.43 -3.32
N LYS A 33 3.42 -10.41 -2.43
CA LYS A 33 4.01 -11.73 -2.61
C LYS A 33 2.93 -12.79 -2.46
N PHE A 34 2.70 -13.52 -3.54
CA PHE A 34 1.75 -14.61 -3.60
C PHE A 34 2.51 -15.93 -3.54
N LYS A 35 2.14 -16.81 -2.61
CA LYS A 35 2.66 -18.19 -2.59
C LYS A 35 1.93 -19.09 -3.59
N TYR A 36 0.64 -18.86 -3.78
CA TYR A 36 -0.20 -19.50 -4.79
C TYR A 36 -1.10 -18.42 -5.38
N TYR A 37 -0.91 -18.09 -6.65
CA TYR A 37 -1.72 -17.07 -7.32
C TYR A 37 -3.13 -17.62 -7.58
N ASN A 38 -4.14 -17.04 -6.94
CA ASN A 38 -5.53 -17.47 -7.10
C ASN A 38 -6.45 -16.31 -7.57
N GLU A 39 -7.73 -16.60 -7.79
CA GLU A 39 -8.71 -15.59 -8.23
C GLU A 39 -8.93 -14.46 -7.22
N ILE A 40 -8.71 -14.72 -5.93
CA ILE A 40 -8.83 -13.68 -4.89
C ILE A 40 -7.67 -12.69 -5.06
N ASP A 41 -6.46 -13.19 -5.30
CA ASP A 41 -5.29 -12.37 -5.55
C ASP A 41 -5.45 -11.49 -6.79
N THR A 42 -6.08 -11.98 -7.87
CA THR A 42 -6.37 -11.16 -9.06
C THR A 42 -7.37 -10.05 -8.74
N LYS A 43 -8.42 -10.34 -7.97
CA LYS A 43 -9.45 -9.35 -7.61
C LYS A 43 -8.89 -8.25 -6.70
N ILE A 44 -7.96 -8.58 -5.80
CA ILE A 44 -7.35 -7.59 -4.90
C ILE A 44 -6.28 -6.75 -5.61
N THR A 45 -5.47 -7.37 -6.49
CA THR A 45 -4.36 -6.68 -7.17
C THR A 45 -4.78 -5.74 -8.29
N ASN A 46 -6.04 -5.79 -8.71
CA ASN A 46 -6.60 -4.88 -9.70
C ASN A 46 -6.42 -3.39 -9.33
N ASN A 47 -6.65 -2.48 -10.28
CA ASN A 47 -6.51 -1.02 -10.11
C ASN A 47 -7.48 -0.39 -9.08
N LYS A 48 -8.23 -1.17 -8.30
CA LYS A 48 -9.09 -0.69 -7.21
C LYS A 48 -8.29 -0.39 -5.94
N PRO A 49 -8.78 0.49 -5.04
CA PRO A 49 -8.15 0.69 -3.74
C PRO A 49 -8.11 -0.61 -2.93
N ILE A 50 -6.96 -0.92 -2.33
CA ILE A 50 -6.73 -2.20 -1.62
C ILE A 50 -7.77 -2.42 -0.52
N GLY A 51 -8.00 -1.41 0.32
CA GLY A 51 -8.99 -1.49 1.41
C GLY A 51 -10.40 -1.76 0.90
N LYS A 52 -10.80 -1.16 -0.23
CA LYS A 52 -12.12 -1.42 -0.83
C LYS A 52 -12.25 -2.86 -1.32
N SER A 53 -11.21 -3.41 -1.94
CA SER A 53 -11.20 -4.81 -2.37
C SER A 53 -11.31 -5.77 -1.19
N ILE A 54 -10.59 -5.51 -0.10
CA ILE A 54 -10.62 -6.33 1.13
C ILE A 54 -12.03 -6.35 1.73
N ILE A 55 -12.67 -5.19 1.87
CA ILE A 55 -14.02 -5.06 2.43
C ILE A 55 -15.04 -5.80 1.54
N LEU A 56 -15.00 -5.57 0.23
CA LEU A 56 -15.96 -6.18 -0.71
C LEU A 56 -15.84 -7.71 -0.76
N LEU A 57 -14.63 -8.24 -0.62
CA LEU A 57 -14.36 -9.67 -0.63
C LEU A 57 -14.47 -10.32 0.76
N GLN A 58 -14.77 -9.53 1.81
CA GLN A 58 -14.89 -9.98 3.20
C GLN A 58 -13.65 -10.78 3.65
N ILE A 59 -12.47 -10.26 3.30
CA ILE A 59 -11.21 -10.96 3.57
C ILE A 59 -10.73 -10.60 4.97
N ASP A 60 -10.52 -11.63 5.78
CA ASP A 60 -9.82 -11.49 7.05
C ASP A 60 -8.36 -11.13 6.83
N ILE A 61 -7.94 -10.05 7.50
CA ILE A 61 -6.59 -9.52 7.39
C ILE A 61 -5.95 -9.40 8.78
N LEU A 62 -4.69 -9.77 8.86
CA LEU A 62 -3.82 -9.40 9.98
C LEU A 62 -2.90 -8.26 9.51
N LYS A 63 -2.97 -7.12 10.18
CA LYS A 63 -2.12 -5.96 9.91
C LYS A 63 -1.01 -5.88 10.94
N GLU A 64 0.22 -5.89 10.46
CA GLU A 64 1.42 -5.71 11.29
C GLU A 64 2.13 -4.42 10.86
N ILE A 65 2.21 -3.45 11.77
CA ILE A 65 2.90 -2.18 11.53
C ILE A 65 4.37 -2.36 11.90
N HIS A 66 5.27 -2.09 10.96
CA HIS A 66 6.72 -2.23 11.15
C HIS A 66 7.35 -0.92 11.58
N GLU A 67 6.99 0.16 10.90
CA GLU A 67 7.67 1.45 11.05
C GLU A 67 6.67 2.59 10.88
N ILE A 68 6.87 3.63 11.68
CA ILE A 68 6.28 4.96 11.50
C ILE A 68 7.46 5.93 11.47
N ASN A 69 7.59 6.67 10.37
CA ASN A 69 8.74 7.50 10.09
C ASN A 69 8.30 8.97 9.95
N TYR A 70 9.14 9.88 10.42
CA TYR A 70 8.98 11.31 10.21
C TYR A 70 10.31 11.90 9.78
N GLY A 71 10.36 12.51 8.59
CA GLY A 71 11.61 13.01 8.06
C GLY A 71 11.47 13.70 6.72
N TYR A 72 12.62 14.08 6.18
CA TYR A 72 12.74 14.85 4.94
C TYR A 72 13.00 13.92 3.76
N CYS A 73 12.44 14.26 2.61
CA CYS A 73 12.65 13.54 1.37
C CYS A 73 12.43 14.49 0.20
N LYS A 74 13.53 14.95 -0.40
CA LYS A 74 13.52 15.91 -1.52
C LYS A 74 12.57 15.52 -2.66
N TYR A 75 12.49 14.21 -2.97
CA TYR A 75 11.57 13.71 -3.99
C TYR A 75 10.10 13.92 -3.60
N LEU A 76 9.72 13.59 -2.36
CA LEU A 76 8.35 13.72 -1.90
C LEU A 76 7.99 15.19 -1.63
N GLU A 77 8.93 16.00 -1.17
CA GLU A 77 8.81 17.45 -1.02
C GLU A 77 8.45 18.13 -2.33
N ASP A 78 9.15 17.80 -3.43
CA ASP A 78 8.83 18.27 -4.79
C ASP A 78 7.41 17.86 -5.21
N LYS A 79 7.04 16.59 -4.99
CA LYS A 79 5.73 16.07 -5.40
C LYS A 79 4.57 16.60 -4.57
N PHE A 80 4.80 16.84 -3.27
CA PHE A 80 3.80 17.43 -2.37
C PHE A 80 3.81 18.96 -2.38
N GLN A 81 4.78 19.60 -3.04
CA GLN A 81 4.95 21.06 -3.04
C GLN A 81 5.04 21.62 -1.61
N THR A 82 5.92 21.03 -0.82
CA THR A 82 6.12 21.38 0.59
C THR A 82 7.57 21.16 1.01
N ASN A 83 8.06 21.96 1.95
CA ASN A 83 9.43 21.86 2.50
C ASN A 83 9.42 21.40 3.97
N ILE A 84 8.31 20.81 4.42
CA ILE A 84 8.08 20.36 5.79
C ILE A 84 8.31 18.85 5.84
N PRO A 85 8.80 18.27 6.97
CA PRO A 85 8.97 16.84 7.07
C PRO A 85 7.64 16.08 6.89
N ILE A 86 7.77 14.91 6.30
CA ILE A 86 6.69 14.08 5.79
C ILE A 86 6.53 12.86 6.71
N TRP A 87 5.28 12.55 7.04
CA TRP A 87 4.95 11.32 7.74
C TRP A 87 4.93 10.16 6.77
N GLY A 88 5.55 9.06 7.16
CA GLY A 88 5.48 7.80 6.44
C GLY A 88 5.17 6.65 7.37
N ARG A 89 4.62 5.56 6.82
CA ARG A 89 4.45 4.30 7.54
C ARG A 89 4.67 3.11 6.64
N LYS A 90 5.10 2.00 7.24
CA LYS A 90 5.30 0.73 6.57
C LYS A 90 4.65 -0.38 7.38
N TYR A 91 3.87 -1.21 6.71
CA TYR A 91 3.16 -2.32 7.34
C TYR A 91 3.01 -3.49 6.36
N THR A 92 2.79 -4.68 6.90
CA THR A 92 2.41 -5.86 6.12
C THR A 92 0.96 -6.23 6.43
N LEU A 93 0.18 -6.51 5.40
CA LEU A 93 -1.11 -7.17 5.53
C LEU A 93 -0.91 -8.63 5.15
N TYR A 94 -1.20 -9.52 6.09
CA TYR A 94 -1.30 -10.96 5.85
C TYR A 94 -2.76 -11.31 5.61
N TYR A 95 -2.99 -12.10 4.58
CA TYR A 95 -4.33 -12.58 4.26
C TYR A 95 -4.25 -13.96 3.61
N ASN A 96 -5.32 -14.74 3.71
CA ASN A 96 -5.42 -16.07 3.11
C ASN A 96 -4.25 -17.02 3.48
N ASN A 97 -3.81 -16.98 4.74
CA ASN A 97 -2.76 -17.79 5.41
C ASN A 97 -1.36 -17.86 4.76
N LYS A 98 -1.17 -17.39 3.53
CA LYS A 98 0.04 -17.62 2.72
C LYS A 98 0.40 -16.47 1.79
N SER A 99 -0.47 -15.46 1.65
CA SER A 99 -0.22 -14.28 0.83
C SER A 99 -0.05 -13.06 1.74
N TYR A 100 0.81 -12.14 1.31
CA TYR A 100 0.96 -10.89 2.03
C TYR A 100 1.31 -9.75 1.08
N VAL A 101 0.96 -8.54 1.53
CA VAL A 101 1.33 -7.30 0.87
C VAL A 101 2.04 -6.40 1.86
N THR A 102 3.25 -5.98 1.52
CA THR A 102 3.94 -4.91 2.24
C THR A 102 3.57 -3.58 1.60
N VAL A 103 3.04 -2.67 2.41
CA VAL A 103 2.61 -1.34 1.99
C VAL A 103 3.49 -0.30 2.66
N GLN A 104 3.93 0.68 1.88
CA GLN A 104 4.59 1.90 2.32
C GLN A 104 3.71 3.07 1.91
N GLU A 105 3.39 3.94 2.85
CA GLU A 105 2.58 5.14 2.62
C GLU A 105 3.33 6.36 3.12
N PHE A 106 3.23 7.46 2.37
CA PHE A 106 3.79 8.76 2.70
C PHE A 106 2.71 9.81 2.55
N PHE A 107 2.54 10.65 3.57
CA PHE A 107 1.41 11.56 3.69
C PHE A 107 1.86 12.99 3.50
N SER A 108 1.20 13.70 2.59
CA SER A 108 1.35 15.15 2.46
C SER A 108 0.98 15.83 3.78
N PRO A 109 1.73 16.85 4.23
CA PRO A 109 1.34 17.69 5.37
C PRO A 109 -0.07 18.31 5.22
N TYR A 110 -0.57 18.43 3.98
CA TYR A 110 -1.89 18.96 3.67
C TYR A 110 -3.03 17.95 3.88
N ILE A 111 -2.74 16.65 4.09
CA ILE A 111 -3.79 15.63 4.29
C ILE A 111 -4.67 15.93 5.51
N LYS A 112 -4.13 16.63 6.52
CA LYS A 112 -4.91 17.08 7.68
C LYS A 112 -6.08 17.99 7.32
N ASN A 113 -5.96 18.75 6.22
CA ASN A 113 -7.02 19.65 5.75
C ASN A 113 -8.16 18.89 5.08
N PHE A 114 -7.94 17.63 4.68
CA PHE A 114 -8.98 16.79 4.09
C PHE A 114 -10.01 16.30 5.13
N PHE A 115 -9.61 16.20 6.40
CA PHE A 115 -10.46 15.73 7.50
C PHE A 115 -11.09 16.86 8.32
N ARG A 116 -10.90 18.11 7.91
CA ARG A 116 -11.55 19.29 8.52
C ARG A 116 -12.85 19.57 7.81
#